data_AF-A0A930IVZ9-F1
#
_entry.id   AF-A0A930IVZ9-F1
#
_cell.length_a   1.000
_cell.length_b   1.000
_cell.length_c   1.000
_cell.angle_alpha   90.00
_cell.angle_beta   90.00
_cell.angle_gamma   90.00
#
_symmetry.space_group_name_H-M   'P 1'
#
loop_
_entity.id
_entity.type
_entity.pdbx_description
1 polymer ?
#
loop_
_entity_poly.entity_id
_entity_poly.type
_entity_poly.pdbx_seq_one_letter_code
_entity_poly.pdbx_strand_id
1 'polypeptide(L)'
;MMDKEELMKINKEYIDHLKAMESLAVRMDRNYLYMDNFGLFCFSGEDKARAASLLVMNMLRQEGVFEMVFRCVISAVKLKKENPDWIGDMRNIDNEIEAQEAVDAFLKSNGMKREGQ
;
A
#
# COMPACT_ATOMS: atom_id res chain seq x y z
N MET A 1 -10.10 -21.18 18.55
CA MET A 1 -9.21 -20.04 18.27
C MET A 1 -7.80 -20.56 18.50
N MET A 2 -6.93 -20.46 17.50
CA MET A 2 -5.57 -21.03 17.58
C MET A 2 -4.76 -20.30 18.65
N ASP A 3 -3.91 -21.02 19.40
CA ASP A 3 -3.15 -20.39 20.48
C ASP A 3 -1.99 -19.51 19.92
N LYS A 4 -1.47 -18.61 20.76
CA LYS A 4 -0.43 -17.65 20.35
C LYS A 4 0.92 -18.31 20.05
N GLU A 5 1.32 -19.34 20.78
CA GLU A 5 2.54 -20.12 20.52
C GLU A 5 2.41 -20.91 19.22
N GLU A 6 1.24 -21.50 18.96
CA GLU A 6 0.94 -22.23 17.74
C GLU A 6 1.00 -21.31 16.50
N LEU A 7 0.42 -20.11 16.61
CA LEU A 7 0.54 -19.05 15.60
C LEU A 7 1.99 -18.60 15.36
N MET A 8 2.78 -18.44 16.43
CA MET A 8 4.19 -18.06 16.31
C MET A 8 5.02 -19.15 15.62
N LYS A 9 4.73 -20.42 15.90
CA LYS A 9 5.38 -21.56 15.24
C LYS A 9 5.08 -21.58 13.75
N ILE A 10 3.81 -21.45 13.37
CA ILE A 10 3.38 -21.41 11.96
C ILE A 10 4.05 -20.23 11.23
N ASN A 11 4.10 -19.06 11.86
CA ASN A 11 4.75 -17.88 11.28
C ASN A 11 6.26 -18.10 11.07
N LYS A 12 6.92 -18.79 12.00
CA LYS A 12 8.34 -19.14 11.86
C LYS A 12 8.57 -20.10 10.69
N GLU A 13 7.76 -21.14 10.57
CA GLU A 13 7.82 -22.09 9.45
C GLU A 13 7.60 -21.39 8.10
N TYR A 14 6.62 -20.48 8.03
CA TYR A 14 6.39 -19.64 6.85
C TYR A 14 7.62 -18.81 6.46
N ILE A 15 8.24 -18.11 7.42
CA ILE A 15 9.45 -17.32 7.19
C ILE A 15 10.62 -18.20 6.71
N ASP A 16 10.80 -19.38 7.30
CA ASP A 16 11.88 -20.29 6.95
C ASP A 16 11.70 -20.83 5.51
N HIS A 17 10.46 -21.11 5.08
CA HIS A 17 10.16 -21.47 3.70
C HIS A 17 10.45 -20.34 2.70
N LEU A 18 10.10 -19.09 3.04
CA LEU A 18 10.42 -17.94 2.19
C LEU A 18 11.93 -17.77 2.00
N LYS A 19 12.71 -17.88 3.09
CA LYS A 19 14.19 -17.82 3.03
C LYS A 19 14.80 -18.95 2.21
N ALA A 20 14.22 -20.14 2.30
CA ALA A 20 14.66 -21.28 1.51
C ALA A 20 14.40 -21.06 0.01
N MET A 21 13.24 -20.50 -0.36
CA MET A 21 12.95 -20.10 -1.74
C MET A 21 13.94 -19.03 -2.24
N GLU A 22 14.19 -18.00 -1.44
CA GLU A 22 15.15 -16.93 -1.79
C GLU A 22 16.56 -17.51 -2.05
N SER A 23 17.02 -18.38 -1.15
CA SER A 23 18.33 -19.05 -1.28
C SER A 23 18.41 -19.93 -2.53
N LEU A 24 17.34 -20.66 -2.86
CA LEU A 24 17.24 -21.48 -4.07
C LEU A 24 17.26 -20.62 -5.34
N ALA A 25 16.53 -19.52 -5.34
CA ALA A 25 16.45 -18.59 -6.46
C ALA A 25 17.82 -17.99 -6.80
N VAL A 26 18.56 -17.55 -5.77
CA VAL A 26 19.95 -17.08 -5.91
C VAL A 26 20.86 -18.19 -6.45
N ARG A 27 20.77 -19.41 -5.90
CA ARG A 27 21.59 -20.55 -6.36
C ARG A 27 21.33 -20.94 -7.82
N MET A 28 20.11 -20.71 -8.31
CA MET A 28 19.71 -21.08 -9.66
C MET A 28 19.82 -19.93 -10.68
N ASP A 29 20.23 -18.74 -10.23
CA ASP A 29 20.19 -17.50 -11.03
C ASP A 29 18.80 -17.26 -11.66
N ARG A 30 17.77 -17.37 -10.83
CA ARG A 30 16.36 -17.19 -11.22
C ARG A 30 15.69 -16.13 -10.35
N ASN A 31 14.83 -15.33 -10.98
CA ASN A 31 13.89 -14.47 -10.27
C ASN A 31 12.56 -15.20 -10.10
N TYR A 32 11.90 -15.05 -8.94
CA TYR A 32 10.53 -15.50 -8.73
C TYR A 32 9.64 -14.34 -8.32
N LEU A 33 8.36 -14.50 -8.65
CA LEU A 33 7.26 -13.72 -8.10
C LEU A 33 6.26 -14.71 -7.52
N TYR A 34 5.99 -14.59 -6.23
CA TYR A 34 5.03 -15.41 -5.50
C TYR A 34 4.04 -14.49 -4.80
N MET A 35 2.75 -14.84 -4.83
CA MET A 35 1.72 -14.21 -4.00
C MET A 35 1.23 -15.26 -3.01
N ASP A 36 1.25 -14.94 -1.72
CA ASP A 36 0.68 -15.81 -0.71
C ASP A 36 -0.85 -15.66 -0.60
N ASN A 37 -1.47 -16.50 0.23
CA ASN A 37 -2.91 -16.50 0.44
C ASN A 37 -3.43 -15.22 1.15
N PHE A 38 -2.55 -14.35 1.65
CA PHE A 38 -2.88 -13.04 2.21
C PHE A 38 -2.70 -11.90 1.20
N GLY A 39 -2.28 -12.21 -0.03
CA GLY A 39 -2.04 -11.21 -1.07
C GLY A 39 -0.68 -10.53 -0.95
N LEU A 40 0.23 -11.02 -0.11
CA LEU A 40 1.59 -10.49 -0.03
C LEU A 40 2.42 -11.00 -1.22
N PHE A 41 2.99 -10.06 -1.96
CA PHE A 41 3.92 -10.37 -3.04
C PHE A 41 5.35 -10.50 -2.51
N CYS A 42 5.96 -11.65 -2.73
CA CYS A 42 7.38 -11.89 -2.52
C CYS A 42 8.10 -11.95 -3.86
N PHE A 43 9.21 -11.22 -3.98
CA PHE A 43 10.04 -11.20 -5.18
C PHE A 43 11.49 -11.51 -4.82
N SER A 44 12.14 -12.44 -5.53
CA SER A 44 13.59 -12.58 -5.43
C SER A 44 14.27 -11.63 -6.40
N GLY A 45 15.07 -10.73 -5.85
CA GLY A 45 15.85 -9.75 -6.60
C GLY A 45 15.90 -8.41 -5.88
N GLU A 46 17.02 -7.70 -6.04
CA GLU A 46 17.21 -6.36 -5.47
C GLU A 46 16.29 -5.32 -6.14
N ASP A 47 15.90 -5.55 -7.40
CA ASP A 47 15.10 -4.62 -8.19
C ASP A 47 13.59 -4.85 -8.02
N LYS A 48 13.11 -4.50 -6.81
CA LYS A 48 11.67 -4.49 -6.47
C LYS A 48 10.86 -3.56 -7.39
N ALA A 49 11.49 -2.54 -7.98
CA ALA A 49 10.84 -1.61 -8.91
C ALA A 49 10.43 -2.30 -10.22
N ARG A 50 11.25 -3.24 -10.72
CA ARG A 50 10.91 -4.04 -11.90
C ARG A 50 9.73 -4.98 -11.66
N ALA A 51 9.66 -5.60 -10.48
CA ALA A 51 8.52 -6.45 -10.09
C ALA A 51 7.23 -5.64 -9.95
N ALA A 52 7.29 -4.49 -9.28
CA ALA A 52 6.16 -3.56 -9.16
C ALA A 52 5.70 -3.09 -10.54
N SER A 53 6.64 -2.78 -11.45
CA SER A 53 6.32 -2.38 -12.83
C SER A 53 5.59 -3.48 -13.59
N LEU A 54 6.00 -4.74 -13.45
CA LEU A 54 5.32 -5.88 -14.08
C LEU A 54 3.90 -6.08 -13.54
N LEU A 55 3.71 -5.94 -12.22
CA LEU A 55 2.39 -6.02 -11.59
C LEU A 55 1.49 -4.89 -12.07
N VAL A 56 1.98 -3.65 -12.05
CA VAL A 56 1.24 -2.48 -12.54
C VAL A 56 0.87 -2.65 -14.01
N MET A 57 1.81 -3.06 -14.86
CA MET A 57 1.54 -3.33 -16.27
C MET A 57 0.53 -4.45 -16.49
N ASN A 58 0.51 -5.47 -15.63
CA ASN A 58 -0.49 -6.53 -15.69
C ASN A 58 -1.88 -6.02 -15.27
N MET A 59 -1.95 -5.27 -14.18
CA MET A 59 -3.20 -4.63 -13.72
C MET A 59 -3.77 -3.68 -14.79
N LEU A 60 -2.92 -2.88 -15.45
CA LEU A 60 -3.32 -1.97 -16.52
C LEU A 60 -3.82 -2.67 -17.80
N ARG A 61 -3.70 -4.01 -17.93
CA ARG A 61 -4.37 -4.76 -19.00
C ARG A 61 -5.86 -4.97 -18.73
N GLN A 62 -6.29 -4.84 -17.47
CA GLN A 62 -7.69 -4.92 -17.11
C GLN A 62 -8.35 -3.59 -17.43
N GLU A 63 -9.38 -3.62 -18.28
CA GLU A 63 -10.03 -2.42 -18.83
C GLU A 63 -10.50 -1.45 -17.75
N GLY A 64 -11.13 -1.96 -16.67
CA GLY A 64 -11.59 -1.13 -15.56
C GLY A 64 -10.45 -0.43 -14.80
N VAL A 65 -9.33 -1.12 -14.58
CA VAL A 65 -8.17 -0.52 -13.91
C VAL A 65 -7.50 0.51 -14.82
N PHE A 66 -7.36 0.20 -16.10
CA PHE A 66 -6.85 1.14 -17.09
C PHE A 66 -7.70 2.41 -17.14
N GLU A 67 -9.02 2.29 -17.26
CA GLU A 67 -9.92 3.42 -17.37
C GLU A 67 -9.87 4.29 -16.11
N MET A 68 -9.85 3.68 -14.93
CA MET A 68 -9.70 4.38 -13.66
C MET A 68 -8.40 5.19 -13.63
N VAL A 69 -7.26 4.56 -13.91
CA VAL A 69 -5.95 5.23 -13.93
C VAL A 69 -5.93 6.35 -14.96
N PHE A 70 -6.44 6.12 -16.16
CA PHE A 70 -6.50 7.12 -17.23
C PHE A 70 -7.32 8.35 -16.82
N ARG A 71 -8.50 8.15 -16.20
CA ARG A 71 -9.34 9.24 -15.68
C ARG A 71 -8.65 10.03 -14.56
N CYS A 72 -7.93 9.35 -13.68
CA CYS A 72 -7.13 10.00 -12.63
C CYS A 72 -6.03 10.87 -13.25
N VAL A 73 -5.29 10.37 -14.24
CA VAL A 73 -4.23 11.14 -14.92
C VAL A 73 -4.81 12.36 -15.63
N ILE A 74 -5.91 12.20 -16.37
CA ILE A 74 -6.60 13.34 -17.02
C ILE A 74 -7.00 14.39 -16.00
N SER A 75 -7.62 13.96 -14.90
CA SER A 75 -8.06 14.87 -13.83
C SER A 75 -6.87 15.60 -13.21
N ALA A 76 -5.77 14.90 -12.94
CA ALA A 76 -4.56 15.50 -12.39
C ALA A 76 -3.92 16.51 -13.36
N VAL A 77 -3.88 16.21 -14.66
CA VAL A 77 -3.37 17.16 -15.68
C VAL A 77 -4.27 18.40 -15.76
N LYS A 78 -5.58 18.22 -15.71
CA LYS A 78 -6.55 19.32 -15.70
C LYS A 78 -6.39 20.19 -14.45
N LEU A 79 -6.33 19.57 -13.27
CA LEU A 79 -6.08 20.23 -11.98
C LEU A 79 -4.78 21.02 -12.02
N LYS A 80 -3.67 20.43 -12.50
CA LYS A 80 -2.39 21.12 -12.62
C LYS A 80 -2.45 22.35 -13.52
N LYS A 81 -3.28 22.33 -14.56
CA LYS A 81 -3.48 23.46 -15.46
C LYS A 81 -4.34 24.56 -14.83
N GLU A 82 -5.39 24.18 -14.11
CA GLU A 82 -6.37 25.10 -13.51
C GLU A 82 -5.86 25.70 -12.19
N ASN A 83 -5.09 24.92 -11.43
CA ASN A 83 -4.45 25.32 -10.18
C ASN A 83 -3.03 24.71 -10.12
N PRO A 84 -1.98 25.45 -10.49
CA PRO A 84 -0.61 24.96 -10.46
C PRO A 84 -0.12 24.49 -9.08
N ASP A 85 -0.66 25.05 -8.00
CA ASP A 85 -0.29 24.75 -6.61
C ASP A 85 -1.24 23.74 -5.92
N TRP A 86 -2.06 23.03 -6.70
CA TRP A 86 -3.03 22.04 -6.19
C TRP A 86 -2.46 21.00 -5.22
N ILE A 87 -1.18 20.64 -5.35
CA ILE A 87 -0.50 19.71 -4.42
C ILE A 87 -0.31 20.36 -3.06
N GLY A 88 0.06 21.64 -3.02
CA GLY A 88 0.18 22.41 -1.78
C GLY A 88 -1.17 22.54 -1.08
N ASP A 89 -2.22 22.84 -1.84
CA ASP A 89 -3.58 22.95 -1.31
C ASP A 89 -4.08 21.61 -0.75
N MET A 90 -3.85 20.49 -1.44
CA MET A 90 -4.19 19.17 -0.91
C MET A 90 -3.45 18.86 0.39
N ARG A 91 -2.15 19.16 0.46
CA ARG A 91 -1.37 18.96 1.70
C ARG A 91 -1.88 19.83 2.84
N ASN A 92 -2.33 21.05 2.56
CA ASN A 92 -2.92 21.92 3.59
C ASN A 92 -4.24 21.34 4.10
N ILE A 93 -5.09 20.84 3.21
CA ILE A 93 -6.34 20.14 3.59
C ILE A 93 -6.03 18.90 4.43
N ASP A 94 -5.07 18.08 4.03
CA ASP A 94 -4.67 16.89 4.78
C ASP A 94 -4.19 17.25 6.20
N ASN A 95 -3.35 18.29 6.32
CA ASN A 95 -2.88 18.79 7.62
C ASN A 95 -4.05 19.32 8.48
N GLU A 96 -5.03 19.98 7.89
CA GLU A 96 -6.23 20.46 8.60
C GLU A 96 -7.09 19.29 9.09
N ILE A 97 -7.26 18.25 8.27
CA ILE A 97 -7.98 17.03 8.64
C ILE A 97 -7.26 16.32 9.79
N GLU A 98 -5.94 16.11 9.69
CA GLU A 98 -5.15 15.49 10.76
C GLU A 98 -5.21 16.28 12.07
N ALA A 99 -5.13 17.61 12.00
CA ALA A 99 -5.29 18.48 13.16
C ALA A 99 -6.69 18.38 13.76
N GLN A 100 -7.72 18.29 12.93
CA GLN A 100 -9.10 18.12 13.34
C GLN A 100 -9.32 16.76 14.02
N GLU A 101 -8.79 15.67 13.46
CA GLU A 101 -8.84 14.34 14.07
C GLU A 101 -8.11 14.31 15.42
N ALA A 102 -6.96 14.98 15.54
CA ALA A 102 -6.23 15.08 16.80
C ALA A 102 -7.02 15.83 17.88
N VAL A 103 -7.68 16.93 17.51
CA VAL A 103 -8.56 17.68 18.42
C VAL A 103 -9.77 16.86 18.82
N ASP A 104 -10.41 16.19 17.87
CA ASP A 104 -11.60 15.36 18.15
C ASP A 104 -11.24 14.18 19.06
N ALA A 105 -10.08 13.55 18.85
CA ALA A 105 -9.55 12.52 19.73
C ALA A 105 -9.26 13.04 21.15
N PHE A 106 -8.67 14.23 21.26
CA PHE A 106 -8.41 14.88 22.55
C PHE A 106 -9.73 15.19 23.29
N LEU A 107 -10.71 15.81 22.63
CA LEU A 107 -12.01 16.11 23.22
C LEU A 107 -12.71 14.85 23.70
N LYS A 108 -12.75 13.81 22.86
CA LYS A 108 -13.34 12.51 23.19
C LYS A 108 -12.68 11.88 24.41
N SER A 109 -11.35 11.95 24.53
CA SER A 109 -10.61 11.42 25.69
C SER A 109 -10.94 12.16 26.99
N ASN A 110 -11.42 13.40 26.90
CA ASN A 110 -11.83 14.22 28.03
C ASN A 110 -13.36 14.24 28.24
N GLY A 111 -14.11 13.37 27.55
CA GLY A 111 -15.57 13.29 27.67
C GLY A 111 -16.33 14.45 27.02
N MET A 112 -15.63 15.24 26.18
CA MET A 112 -16.18 16.40 25.48
C MET A 112 -16.45 16.05 24.00
N LYS A 113 -17.31 16.83 23.35
CA LYS A 113 -17.53 16.79 21.90
C LYS A 113 -17.45 18.21 21.33
N ARG A 114 -17.15 18.30 20.04
CA ARG A 114 -17.11 19.58 19.32
C ARG A 114 -18.54 20.09 19.11
N GLU A 115 -18.78 21.40 19.29
CA GLU A 115 -20.09 21.99 18.99
C GLU A 115 -20.39 21.90 17.49
N GLY A 116 -21.59 21.44 17.14
CA GLY A 116 -22.04 21.28 15.75
C GLY A 116 -21.93 19.86 15.17
N GLN A 117 -21.51 18.87 15.96
CA GLN A 117 -21.64 17.43 15.68
C GLN A 117 -22.74 16.76 16.52
#